data_AF-A0A0A2US65-F1
#
_entry.id   AF-A0A0A2US65-F1
#
_cell.length_a   1.000
_cell.length_b   1.000
_cell.length_c   1.000
_cell.angle_alpha   90.00
_cell.angle_beta   90.00
_cell.angle_gamma   90.00
#
_symmetry.space_group_name_H-M   'P 1'
#
loop_
_entity.id
_entity.type
_entity.pdbx_description
1 polymer ?
#
loop_
_entity_poly.entity_id
_entity_poly.type
_entity_poly.pdbx_seq_one_letter_code
_entity_poly.pdbx_strand_id
1 'polypeptide(L)'
;MGFKEFDEFDDFYEEDEFESKSDFEKIQSLNKCKCKKCDCLCNLLNKFAKNKDVILKTKSGDMIEGELLAITKDCCAVVLEPEMLTPYMEKRITAVRCEDIESFSIELPHNSSC
;
A
#
# COMPACT_ATOMS: atom_id res chain seq x y z
N MET A 1 50.17 34.11 -16.87
CA MET A 1 50.37 33.09 -15.83
C MET A 1 49.47 33.46 -14.67
N GLY A 2 48.42 32.75 -14.29
CA GLY A 2 47.86 31.50 -14.78
C GLY A 2 46.40 31.42 -14.35
N PHE A 3 45.60 30.74 -15.18
CA PHE A 3 44.24 30.29 -14.91
C PHE A 3 44.24 29.17 -13.86
N LYS A 4 43.17 29.09 -13.06
CA LYS A 4 42.65 27.90 -12.36
C LYS A 4 41.15 28.18 -12.08
N GLU A 5 40.26 27.63 -12.91
CA GLU A 5 39.40 26.43 -12.62
C GLU A 5 38.37 26.80 -11.53
N PHE A 6 37.08 27.12 -11.80
CA PHE A 6 35.99 26.42 -12.50
C PHE A 6 35.66 25.04 -11.91
N ASP A 7 34.87 25.04 -10.82
CA ASP A 7 34.01 23.97 -10.30
C ASP A 7 33.09 24.65 -9.26
N GLU A 8 31.78 24.50 -9.16
CA GLU A 8 30.80 23.69 -9.86
C GLU A 8 29.43 24.37 -9.62
N PHE A 9 28.58 24.26 -10.62
CA PHE A 9 27.31 24.92 -10.84
C PHE A 9 26.16 24.23 -10.06
N ASP A 10 25.09 24.98 -9.85
CA ASP A 10 23.79 24.64 -9.25
C ASP A 10 23.35 23.17 -9.28
N ASP A 11 22.80 22.70 -8.14
CA ASP A 11 21.52 21.97 -8.14
C ASP A 11 20.89 22.03 -6.74
N PHE A 12 20.17 23.12 -6.53
CA PHE A 12 19.17 23.30 -5.49
C PHE A 12 17.98 22.38 -5.80
N TYR A 13 17.98 21.17 -5.24
CA TYR A 13 16.77 20.34 -5.20
C TYR A 13 15.95 20.76 -3.98
N GLU A 14 14.92 21.59 -4.21
CA GLU A 14 13.77 21.68 -3.32
C GLU A 14 13.04 20.33 -3.41
N GLU A 15 13.16 19.51 -2.36
CA GLU A 15 12.31 18.33 -2.21
C GLU A 15 10.89 18.83 -1.87
N ASP A 16 10.05 18.95 -2.89
CA ASP A 16 8.61 19.15 -2.71
C ASP A 16 8.05 17.98 -1.89
N GLU A 17 7.83 18.20 -0.59
CA GLU A 17 7.08 17.32 0.30
C GLU A 17 5.65 17.16 -0.24
N PHE A 18 5.44 16.14 -1.07
CA PHE A 18 4.15 15.82 -1.65
C PHE A 18 3.14 15.43 -0.56
N GLU A 19 2.08 16.24 -0.42
CA GLU A 19 1.05 16.21 0.63
C GLU A 19 0.17 14.92 0.62
N SER A 20 0.75 13.77 0.93
CA SER A 20 0.05 12.47 0.95
C SER A 20 -0.73 12.18 2.24
N LYS A 21 -0.63 13.03 3.27
CA LYS A 21 -1.29 12.82 4.58
C LYS A 21 -2.81 12.95 4.52
N SER A 22 -3.32 13.86 3.68
CA SER A 22 -4.75 14.22 3.71
C SER A 22 -5.68 13.11 3.23
N ASP A 23 -5.21 12.23 2.35
CA ASP A 23 -6.02 11.15 1.79
C ASP A 23 -6.02 9.89 2.66
N PHE A 24 -4.94 9.66 3.41
CA PHE A 24 -4.84 8.58 4.37
C PHE A 24 -5.83 8.73 5.52
N GLU A 25 -5.97 9.94 6.05
CA GLU A 25 -6.93 10.26 7.11
C GLU A 25 -8.38 10.10 6.63
N LYS A 26 -8.68 10.44 5.37
CA LYS A 26 -10.00 10.21 4.76
C LYS A 26 -10.31 8.71 4.68
N ILE A 27 -9.34 7.87 4.30
CA ILE A 27 -9.52 6.41 4.20
C ILE A 27 -9.77 5.79 5.58
N GLN A 28 -9.04 6.22 6.62
CA GLN A 28 -9.27 5.74 8.00
C GLN A 28 -10.67 6.06 8.52
N SER A 29 -11.29 7.16 8.08
CA SER A 29 -12.66 7.53 8.48
C SER A 29 -13.76 6.68 7.82
N LEU A 30 -13.44 5.87 6.79
CA LEU A 30 -14.38 5.01 6.08
C LEU A 30 -14.64 3.64 6.74
N ASN A 31 -14.02 3.39 7.91
CA ASN A 31 -13.90 2.14 8.67
C ASN A 31 -15.20 1.43 9.14
N LYS A 32 -16.36 1.66 8.52
CA LYS A 32 -17.61 0.92 8.80
C LYS A 32 -18.13 0.24 7.54
N CYS A 33 -17.61 -0.94 7.18
CA CYS A 33 -18.25 -1.78 6.17
C CYS A 33 -19.66 -2.17 6.67
N LYS A 34 -20.71 -1.54 6.15
CA LYS A 34 -22.13 -1.92 6.40
C LYS A 34 -22.60 -2.94 5.36
N CYS A 35 -21.68 -3.81 4.97
CA CYS A 35 -21.78 -4.63 3.80
C CYS A 35 -22.55 -5.91 4.15
N LYS A 36 -23.88 -5.91 4.05
CA LYS A 36 -24.70 -7.13 4.25
C LYS A 36 -24.35 -8.29 3.31
N LYS A 37 -23.60 -8.00 2.23
CA LYS A 37 -23.16 -8.94 1.19
C LYS A 37 -21.66 -8.83 0.88
N CYS A 38 -20.82 -8.39 1.83
CA CYS A 38 -19.38 -8.46 1.57
C CYS A 38 -18.94 -9.92 1.53
N ASP A 39 -18.12 -10.24 0.53
CA ASP A 39 -17.55 -11.57 0.32
C ASP A 39 -16.91 -12.09 1.63
N CYS A 40 -17.04 -13.38 1.89
CA CYS A 40 -16.51 -14.00 3.10
C CYS A 40 -15.00 -13.78 3.19
N LEU A 41 -14.30 -13.76 2.04
CA LEU A 41 -12.87 -13.54 1.95
C LEU A 41 -12.47 -12.16 2.47
N CYS A 42 -13.18 -11.11 2.09
CA CYS A 42 -12.89 -9.76 2.57
C CYS A 42 -13.21 -9.58 4.05
N ASN A 43 -14.26 -10.22 4.55
CA ASN A 43 -14.52 -10.23 5.98
C ASN A 43 -13.38 -10.90 6.77
N LEU A 44 -12.78 -11.97 6.22
CA LEU A 44 -11.59 -12.58 6.79
C LEU A 44 -10.39 -11.63 6.69
N LEU A 45 -10.15 -11.04 5.53
CA LEU A 45 -9.05 -10.10 5.29
C LEU A 45 -9.06 -8.95 6.31
N ASN A 46 -10.22 -8.31 6.53
CA ASN A 46 -10.36 -7.25 7.53
C ASN A 46 -10.14 -7.74 8.98
N LYS A 47 -10.48 -9.00 9.29
CA LYS A 47 -10.29 -9.56 10.63
C LYS A 47 -8.83 -9.91 10.92
N PHE A 48 -8.16 -10.53 9.96
CA PHE A 48 -6.84 -11.13 10.17
C PHE A 48 -5.68 -10.21 9.82
N ALA A 49 -5.91 -9.30 8.87
CA ALA A 49 -4.84 -8.59 8.18
C ALA A 49 -4.95 -7.06 8.27
N LYS A 50 -5.87 -6.52 9.06
CA LYS A 50 -5.96 -5.07 9.28
C LYS A 50 -4.63 -4.52 9.82
N ASN A 51 -4.09 -3.49 9.16
CA ASN A 51 -2.80 -2.87 9.46
C ASN A 51 -1.63 -3.87 9.47
N LYS A 52 -1.68 -4.87 8.58
CA LYS A 52 -0.60 -5.82 8.36
C LYS A 52 -0.25 -5.86 6.88
N ASP A 53 0.96 -6.27 6.59
CA ASP A 53 1.37 -6.62 5.24
C ASP A 53 0.57 -7.81 4.74
N VAL A 54 0.01 -7.64 3.55
CA VAL A 54 -0.79 -8.63 2.84
C VAL A 54 -0.26 -8.82 1.44
N ILE A 55 -0.40 -10.04 0.97
CA ILE A 55 -0.21 -10.40 -0.43
C ILE A 55 -1.59 -10.78 -0.96
N LEU A 56 -2.16 -9.92 -1.80
CA LEU A 56 -3.44 -10.17 -2.46
C LEU A 56 -3.18 -10.76 -3.84
N LYS A 57 -3.82 -11.89 -4.13
CA LYS A 57 -3.86 -12.45 -5.48
C LYS A 57 -5.22 -12.16 -6.10
N THR A 58 -5.24 -11.49 -7.23
CA THR A 58 -6.48 -11.25 -7.98
C THR A 58 -6.82 -12.45 -8.85
N LYS A 59 -8.09 -12.56 -9.26
CA LYS A 59 -8.58 -13.58 -10.22
C LYS A 59 -7.93 -13.47 -11.60
N SER A 60 -7.41 -12.29 -11.94
CA SER A 60 -6.63 -12.06 -13.17
C SER A 60 -5.23 -12.66 -13.09
N GLY A 61 -4.76 -13.00 -11.88
CA GLY A 61 -3.42 -13.52 -11.63
C GLY A 61 -2.43 -12.48 -11.10
N ASP A 62 -2.81 -11.21 -11.04
CA ASP A 62 -1.97 -10.14 -10.48
C ASP A 62 -1.75 -10.33 -8.98
N MET A 63 -0.55 -10.03 -8.52
CA MET A 63 -0.19 -9.99 -7.10
C MET A 63 0.02 -8.55 -6.65
N ILE A 64 -0.60 -8.18 -5.53
CA ILE A 64 -0.51 -6.85 -4.94
C ILE A 64 0.00 -7.04 -3.51
N GLU A 65 1.14 -6.43 -3.21
CA GLU A 65 1.83 -6.58 -1.93
C GLU A 65 1.92 -5.25 -1.20
N GLY A 66 1.53 -5.22 0.06
CA GLY A 66 1.61 -4.01 0.88
C GLY A 66 0.74 -4.06 2.12
N GLU A 67 0.62 -2.93 2.81
CA GLU A 67 -0.13 -2.85 4.06
C GLU A 67 -1.63 -2.69 3.79
N LEU A 68 -2.47 -3.55 4.38
CA LEU A 68 -3.92 -3.38 4.31
C LEU A 68 -4.38 -2.25 5.22
N LEU A 69 -4.79 -1.13 4.61
CA LEU A 69 -5.26 0.06 5.33
C LEU A 69 -6.68 -0.09 5.84
N ALA A 70 -7.59 -0.50 4.94
CA ALA A 70 -9.00 -0.57 5.24
C ALA A 70 -9.76 -1.44 4.23
N ILE A 71 -10.93 -1.93 4.66
CA ILE A 71 -11.98 -2.36 3.74
C ILE A 71 -13.10 -1.31 3.77
N THR A 72 -13.34 -0.72 2.60
CA THR A 72 -14.33 0.33 2.40
C THR A 72 -15.77 -0.21 2.47
N LYS A 73 -16.74 0.69 2.58
CA LYS A 73 -18.18 0.38 2.57
C LYS A 73 -18.66 -0.27 1.28
N ASP A 74 -17.93 -0.07 0.20
CA ASP A 74 -18.27 -0.55 -1.14
C ASP A 74 -17.60 -1.92 -1.42
N CYS A 75 -17.12 -2.61 -0.38
CA CYS A 75 -16.41 -3.88 -0.49
C CYS A 75 -15.16 -3.79 -1.39
N CYS A 76 -14.34 -2.75 -1.18
CA CYS A 76 -13.00 -2.66 -1.74
C CYS A 76 -11.95 -2.73 -0.63
N ALA A 77 -10.93 -3.56 -0.82
CA ALA A 77 -9.72 -3.58 0.00
C ALA A 77 -8.78 -2.49 -0.48
N VAL A 78 -8.27 -1.68 0.45
CA VAL A 78 -7.31 -0.61 0.17
C VAL A 78 -5.96 -1.04 0.73
N VAL A 79 -4.98 -1.17 -0.16
CA VAL A 79 -3.61 -1.60 0.14
C VAL A 79 -2.66 -0.45 -0.14
N LEU A 80 -1.72 -0.23 0.77
CA LEU A 80 -0.60 0.69 0.59
C LEU A 80 0.61 -0.11 0.11
N GLU A 81 0.92 0.02 -1.16
CA GLU A 81 2.12 -0.58 -1.74
C GLU A 81 3.34 0.28 -1.34
N PRO A 82 4.40 -0.35 -0.79
CA PRO A 82 5.60 0.37 -0.41
C PRO A 82 6.36 0.86 -1.65
N GLU A 83 7.22 1.85 -1.43
CA GLU A 83 8.18 2.26 -2.46
C GLU A 83 9.15 1.12 -2.75
N MET A 84 9.41 0.87 -4.04
CA MET A 84 10.42 -0.09 -4.50
C MET A 84 11.53 0.64 -5.23
N LEU A 85 12.78 0.34 -4.90
CA LEU A 85 13.95 0.95 -5.57
C LEU A 85 14.24 0.30 -6.93
N THR A 86 13.95 -1.00 -7.08
CA THR A 86 14.25 -1.76 -8.31
C THR A 86 13.24 -2.88 -8.55
N PRO A 87 12.43 -2.83 -9.64
CA PRO A 87 12.20 -1.66 -10.50
C PRO A 87 11.66 -0.49 -9.67
N TYR A 88 12.03 0.74 -10.07
CA TYR A 88 11.55 1.91 -9.36
C TYR A 88 10.02 1.98 -9.41
N MET A 89 9.38 1.98 -8.25
CA MET A 89 7.96 2.27 -8.08
C MET A 89 7.77 3.18 -6.88
N GLU A 90 7.06 4.28 -7.10
CA GLU A 90 6.63 5.16 -6.02
C GLU A 90 5.62 4.46 -5.11
N LYS A 91 5.61 4.88 -3.85
CA LYS A 91 4.58 4.48 -2.88
C LYS A 91 3.20 4.84 -3.42
N ARG A 92 2.29 3.88 -3.48
CA ARG A 92 0.94 4.08 -4.03
C ARG A 92 -0.13 3.39 -3.22
N ILE A 93 -1.36 3.90 -3.35
CA ILE A 93 -2.55 3.29 -2.76
C ILE A 93 -3.32 2.58 -3.87
N THR A 94 -3.56 1.30 -3.67
CA THR A 94 -4.32 0.46 -4.61
C THR A 94 -5.61 -0.01 -3.97
N ALA A 95 -6.73 0.26 -4.64
CA ALA A 95 -8.05 -0.19 -4.23
C ALA A 95 -8.50 -1.36 -5.12
N VAL A 96 -8.74 -2.51 -4.50
CA VAL A 96 -9.15 -3.75 -5.19
C VAL A 96 -10.55 -4.13 -4.74
N ARG A 97 -11.46 -4.42 -5.68
CA ARG A 97 -12.79 -4.92 -5.31
C ARG A 97 -12.65 -6.31 -4.71
N CYS A 98 -13.36 -6.57 -3.63
CA CYS A 98 -13.37 -7.87 -2.96
C CYS A 98 -13.75 -9.03 -3.87
N GLU A 99 -14.62 -8.78 -4.86
CA GLU A 99 -15.03 -9.78 -5.85
C GLU A 99 -13.92 -10.19 -6.82
N ASP A 100 -12.88 -9.36 -6.99
CA ASP A 100 -11.75 -9.63 -7.87
C ASP A 100 -10.59 -10.31 -7.12
N ILE A 101 -10.66 -10.41 -5.79
CA ILE A 101 -9.66 -11.11 -4.99
C ILE A 101 -9.94 -12.61 -5.05
N GLU A 102 -8.94 -13.37 -5.47
CA GLU A 102 -8.97 -14.84 -5.48
C GLU A 102 -8.54 -15.39 -4.11
N SER A 103 -7.46 -14.84 -3.57
CA SER A 103 -6.92 -15.23 -2.27
C SER A 103 -6.09 -14.12 -1.64
N PHE A 104 -5.84 -14.23 -0.33
CA PHE A 104 -4.90 -13.37 0.39
C PHE A 104 -3.98 -14.22 1.25
N SER A 105 -2.76 -13.74 1.45
CA SER A 105 -1.77 -14.31 2.37
C SER A 105 -1.26 -13.24 3.32
N ILE A 106 -0.88 -13.66 4.52
CA ILE A 106 -0.18 -12.84 5.50
C ILE A 106 1.09 -13.58 5.91
N GLU A 107 2.20 -12.86 6.05
CA GLU A 107 3.40 -13.44 6.62
C GLU A 107 3.28 -13.49 8.14
N LEU A 108 3.57 -14.66 8.71
CA LEU A 108 3.64 -14.82 10.15
C LEU A 108 5.09 -14.54 10.57
N PRO A 109 5.30 -13.71 11.62
CA PRO A 109 6.64 -13.53 12.13
C PRO A 109 7.19 -14.89 12.58
N HIS A 110 8.37 -15.26 12.10
CA HIS A 110 9.09 -16.44 12.57
C HIS A 110 9.47 -16.22 14.04
N ASN A 111 8.65 -16.72 14.96
CA ASN A 111 9.08 -16.88 16.36
C ASN A 111 10.06 -18.05 16.43
N SER A 112 11.32 -17.81 16.11
CA SER A 112 12.42 -18.70 16.49
C SER A 112 12.71 -18.51 17.99
N SER A 113 11.87 -19.11 18.84
CA SER A 113 12.22 -19.41 20.23
C SER A 113 12.30 -20.93 20.38
N CYS A 114 13.51 -21.46 20.22
CA CYS A 114 13.87 -22.78 20.74
C CYS A 114 14.05 -22.69 22.26
#